data_AF-A0A967V8P4-F1
#
_entry.id   AF-A0A967V8P4-F1
#
_cell.length_a   1.000
_cell.length_b   1.000
_cell.length_c   1.000
_cell.angle_alpha   90.00
_cell.angle_beta   90.00
_cell.angle_gamma   90.00
#
_symmetry.space_group_name_H-M   'P 1'
#
loop_
_entity.id
_entity.type
_entity.pdbx_description
1 polymer ?
#
loop_
_entity_poly.entity_id
_entity_poly.type
_entity_poly.pdbx_seq_one_letter_code
_entity_poly.pdbx_strand_id
1 'polypeptide(L)'
;MIGVRIHEDKLTTDVYLNLEADGRKMHRNSCNIINGWDTDAYLLAITRPTGSDENDPDSVVRYFVACGSYLRKNDKVVLDSLSKVYTVFTAGKPEMQVALQGQPIVRARLRATVKPTKIMLNGKSVNVIYDKTNRTVPVFLDNR
;
A
#
# COMPACT_ATOMS: atom_id res chain seq x y z
N MET A 1 12.01 8.47 13.22
CA MET A 1 11.87 7.64 12.00
C MET A 1 13.24 7.12 11.62
N ILE A 2 13.33 5.85 11.25
CA ILE A 2 14.51 5.29 10.57
C ILE A 2 14.05 4.84 9.19
N GLY A 3 14.78 5.20 8.16
CA GLY A 3 14.49 4.78 6.81
C GLY A 3 15.76 4.53 6.02
N VAL A 4 15.67 3.68 5.02
CA VAL A 4 16.76 3.40 4.08
C VAL A 4 16.25 3.55 2.65
N ARG A 5 17.11 4.06 1.78
CA ARG A 5 16.87 4.11 0.35
C ARG A 5 17.76 3.09 -0.33
N ILE A 6 17.14 2.24 -1.15
CA ILE A 6 17.80 1.18 -1.88
C ILE A 6 17.67 1.51 -3.37
N HIS A 7 18.81 1.55 -4.07
CA HIS A 7 18.86 1.71 -5.51
C HIS A 7 19.22 0.37 -6.16
N GLU A 8 18.40 -0.06 -7.11
CA GLU A 8 18.62 -1.28 -7.89
C GLU A 8 18.29 -0.98 -9.35
N ASP A 9 19.32 -0.86 -10.19
CA ASP A 9 19.21 -0.55 -11.62
C ASP A 9 18.26 0.65 -11.88
N LYS A 10 17.08 0.40 -12.43
CA LYS A 10 16.07 1.40 -12.79
C LYS A 10 15.04 1.66 -11.71
N LEU A 11 15.20 1.07 -10.51
CA LEU A 11 14.26 1.19 -9.40
C LEU A 11 14.92 1.82 -8.17
N THR A 12 14.12 2.61 -7.46
CA THR A 12 14.44 3.13 -6.14
C THR A 12 13.36 2.67 -5.18
N THR A 13 13.76 2.02 -4.08
CA THR A 13 12.86 1.61 -3.00
C THR A 13 13.20 2.36 -1.73
N ASP A 14 12.25 3.15 -1.23
CA ASP A 14 12.33 3.70 0.11
C ASP A 14 11.67 2.76 1.10
N VAL A 15 12.36 2.44 2.18
CA VAL A 15 11.83 1.65 3.30
C VAL A 15 11.82 2.52 4.54
N TYR A 16 10.69 2.54 5.25
CA TYR A 16 10.51 3.32 6.47
C TYR A 16 10.02 2.43 7.61
N LEU A 17 10.67 2.55 8.75
CA LEU A 17 10.25 1.95 10.02
C LEU A 17 9.62 3.02 10.92
N ASN A 18 8.36 2.79 11.29
CA ASN A 18 7.60 3.66 12.17
C ASN A 18 7.78 3.22 13.63
N LEU A 19 8.67 3.92 14.34
CA LEU A 19 8.97 3.62 15.74
C LEU A 19 7.80 3.89 16.70
N GLU A 20 6.84 4.74 16.31
CA GLU A 20 5.62 4.96 17.11
C GLU A 20 4.66 3.77 17.06
N ALA A 21 4.85 2.88 16.09
CA ALA A 21 4.14 1.61 15.99
C ALA A 21 4.86 0.47 16.75
N ASP A 22 5.98 0.73 17.42
CA ASP A 22 6.83 -0.29 18.09
C ASP A 22 6.61 -0.36 19.62
N GLY A 23 5.34 -0.32 20.10
CA GLY A 23 5.07 -0.21 21.54
C GLY A 23 3.79 -0.88 22.06
N ARG A 24 3.67 -0.95 23.40
CA ARG A 24 2.52 -1.55 24.14
C ARG A 24 1.13 -0.99 23.78
N LYS A 25 1.06 0.15 23.06
CA LYS A 25 -0.18 0.81 22.59
C LYS A 25 -0.13 1.14 21.09
N MET A 26 0.32 0.19 20.27
CA MET A 26 0.42 0.31 18.80
C MET A 26 -0.85 0.84 18.11
N HIS A 27 -2.04 0.56 18.65
CA HIS A 27 -3.32 1.04 18.10
C HIS A 27 -3.62 2.52 18.38
N ARG A 28 -2.91 3.19 19.30
CA ARG A 28 -3.18 4.60 19.68
C ARG A 28 -2.17 5.60 19.12
N ASN A 29 -0.93 5.17 18.85
CA ASN A 29 0.16 6.08 18.52
C ASN A 29 0.75 5.86 17.12
N SER A 30 0.28 4.89 16.34
CA SER A 30 0.94 4.54 15.07
C SER A 30 0.72 5.57 13.94
N CYS A 31 -0.31 6.41 13.99
CA CYS A 31 -0.56 7.42 12.96
C CYS A 31 0.58 8.45 12.92
N ASN A 32 1.24 8.58 11.76
CA ASN A 32 2.41 9.43 11.59
C ASN A 32 2.54 9.91 10.14
N ILE A 33 3.28 11.01 9.96
CA ILE A 33 3.66 11.51 8.63
C ILE A 33 5.14 11.20 8.41
N ILE A 34 5.42 10.31 7.46
CA ILE A 34 6.75 9.76 7.16
C ILE A 34 7.14 10.15 5.74
N ASN A 35 8.05 11.11 5.57
CA ASN A 35 8.46 11.62 4.26
C ASN A 35 7.25 12.01 3.36
N GLY A 36 6.29 12.70 3.96
CA GLY A 36 5.03 13.11 3.32
C GLY A 36 3.97 12.00 3.16
N TRP A 37 4.26 10.77 3.60
CA TRP A 37 3.28 9.70 3.68
C TRP A 37 2.54 9.73 5.01
N ASP A 38 1.24 9.97 4.97
CA ASP A 38 0.35 9.84 6.12
C ASP A 38 -0.07 8.37 6.25
N THR A 39 0.33 7.72 7.34
CA THR A 39 0.12 6.27 7.54
C THR A 39 0.20 5.88 9.01
N ASP A 40 -0.42 4.75 9.34
CA ASP A 40 -0.27 4.04 10.60
C ASP A 40 0.52 2.72 10.48
N ALA A 41 1.18 2.50 9.34
CA ALA A 41 1.96 1.29 9.09
C ALA A 41 3.18 1.20 10.01
N TYR A 42 3.53 -0.03 10.41
CA TYR A 42 4.76 -0.31 11.14
C TYR A 42 5.98 -0.28 10.22
N LEU A 43 5.89 -0.98 9.08
CA LEU A 43 6.92 -1.00 8.05
C LEU A 43 6.28 -0.68 6.71
N LEU A 44 6.85 0.29 6.01
CA LEU A 44 6.40 0.77 4.72
C LEU A 44 7.54 0.65 3.72
N ALA A 45 7.30 0.10 2.53
CA ALA A 45 8.21 0.24 1.41
C ALA A 45 7.51 0.72 0.15
N ILE A 46 8.14 1.66 -0.54
CA ILE A 46 7.64 2.32 -1.74
C ILE A 46 8.68 2.15 -2.84
N THR A 47 8.36 1.38 -3.87
CA THR A 47 9.25 1.18 -5.03
C THR A 47 8.75 1.96 -6.22
N ARG A 48 9.61 2.78 -6.81
CA ARG A 48 9.32 3.61 -7.98
C ARG A 48 10.47 3.58 -8.99
N PRO A 49 10.23 3.89 -10.27
CA PRO A 49 11.30 4.09 -11.24
C PRO A 49 12.27 5.18 -10.78
N THR A 50 13.57 4.98 -10.95
CA THR A 50 14.59 5.98 -10.62
C THR A 50 14.34 7.28 -11.39
N GLY A 51 14.40 8.42 -10.71
CA GLY A 51 14.12 9.75 -11.28
C GLY A 51 12.64 10.11 -11.42
N SER A 52 11.72 9.26 -10.96
CA SER A 52 10.30 9.60 -10.88
C SER A 52 10.00 10.61 -9.75
N ASP A 53 8.88 11.32 -9.88
CA ASP A 53 8.42 12.25 -8.86
C ASP A 53 8.11 11.52 -7.54
N GLU A 54 8.91 11.80 -6.50
CA GLU A 54 8.77 11.23 -5.17
C GLU A 54 7.48 11.66 -4.46
N ASN A 55 6.88 12.76 -4.90
CA ASN A 55 5.67 13.32 -4.34
C ASN A 55 4.39 12.79 -4.98
N ASP A 56 4.47 12.10 -6.11
CA ASP A 56 3.30 11.54 -6.78
C ASP A 56 3.13 10.04 -6.47
N PRO A 57 2.08 9.63 -5.72
CA PRO A 57 1.74 8.22 -5.56
C PRO A 57 1.50 7.48 -6.88
N ASP A 58 1.07 8.18 -7.94
CA ASP A 58 0.84 7.53 -9.23
C ASP A 58 2.14 7.15 -9.96
N SER A 59 3.31 7.61 -9.49
CA SER A 59 4.62 7.21 -10.01
C SER A 59 5.13 5.89 -9.42
N VAL A 60 4.54 5.44 -8.32
CA VAL A 60 4.94 4.23 -7.60
C VAL A 60 4.48 2.99 -8.36
N VAL A 61 5.34 1.99 -8.46
CA VAL A 61 5.03 0.73 -9.15
C VAL A 61 4.69 -0.41 -8.19
N ARG A 62 5.19 -0.34 -6.95
CA ARG A 62 4.94 -1.35 -5.92
C ARG A 62 4.92 -0.73 -4.52
N TYR A 63 3.97 -1.20 -3.73
CA TYR A 63 3.83 -0.88 -2.32
C TYR A 63 4.02 -2.13 -1.47
N PHE A 64 4.64 -1.97 -0.32
CA PHE A 64 4.64 -2.91 0.79
C PHE A 64 4.14 -2.16 2.03
N VAL A 65 3.11 -2.68 2.69
CA VAL A 65 2.58 -2.11 3.93
C VAL A 65 2.42 -3.25 4.94
N ALA A 66 3.13 -3.17 6.05
CA ALA A 66 3.00 -4.11 7.15
C ALA A 66 2.33 -3.45 8.36
N CYS A 67 1.31 -4.11 8.89
CA CYS A 67 0.55 -3.66 10.06
C CYS A 67 -0.01 -2.23 9.91
N GLY A 68 -0.50 -1.89 8.71
CA GLY A 68 -1.10 -0.59 8.39
C GLY A 68 -2.57 -0.75 8.01
N SER A 69 -3.40 0.22 8.37
CA SER A 69 -4.80 0.32 7.95
C SER A 69 -5.00 1.40 6.87
N TYR A 70 -4.11 2.39 6.77
CA TYR A 70 -4.16 3.37 5.70
C TYR A 70 -2.77 3.82 5.22
N LEU A 71 -2.74 4.32 3.99
CA LEU A 71 -1.59 4.99 3.40
C LEU A 71 -2.10 6.08 2.46
N ARG A 72 -1.65 7.32 2.67
CA ARG A 72 -2.06 8.48 1.88
C ARG A 72 -0.86 9.38 1.64
N LYS A 73 -0.89 10.11 0.53
CA LYS A 73 0.07 11.18 0.23
C LYS A 73 -0.56 12.17 -0.72
N ASN A 74 -0.42 13.46 -0.44
CA ASN A 74 -0.95 14.55 -1.27
C ASN A 74 -2.43 14.33 -1.66
N ASP A 75 -3.28 14.10 -0.66
CA ASP A 75 -4.73 13.84 -0.77
C ASP A 75 -5.14 12.60 -1.57
N LYS A 76 -4.17 11.81 -2.05
CA LYS A 76 -4.41 10.55 -2.74
C LYS A 76 -4.39 9.40 -1.74
N VAL A 77 -5.49 8.67 -1.68
CA VAL A 77 -5.58 7.40 -0.95
C VAL A 77 -4.86 6.31 -1.74
N VAL A 78 -3.91 5.63 -1.08
CA VAL A 78 -3.16 4.50 -1.62
C VAL A 78 -3.64 3.16 -1.06
N LEU A 79 -3.83 3.11 0.26
CA LEU A 79 -4.42 1.99 0.98
C LEU A 79 -5.46 2.56 1.96
N ASP A 80 -6.61 1.91 2.03
CA ASP A 80 -7.64 2.16 3.03
C ASP A 80 -8.27 0.83 3.43
N SER A 81 -8.28 0.51 4.73
CA SER A 81 -8.78 -0.73 5.28
C SER A 81 -9.38 -0.48 6.66
N LEU A 82 -10.47 -1.19 6.99
CA LEU A 82 -11.11 -1.12 8.31
C LEU A 82 -10.31 -1.84 9.42
N SER A 83 -9.28 -2.58 9.05
CA SER A 83 -8.37 -3.27 9.95
C SER A 83 -6.93 -3.20 9.45
N LYS A 84 -5.96 -3.41 10.35
CA LYS A 84 -4.54 -3.47 9.95
C LYS A 84 -4.30 -4.70 9.07
N VAL A 85 -3.60 -4.48 7.96
CA VAL A 85 -3.26 -5.48 6.96
C VAL A 85 -1.75 -5.60 6.79
N TYR A 86 -1.36 -6.73 6.20
CA TYR A 86 -0.03 -6.96 5.64
C TYR A 86 -0.24 -7.17 4.14
N THR A 87 0.23 -6.22 3.33
CA THR A 87 -0.02 -6.27 1.90
C THR A 87 1.16 -5.84 1.07
N VAL A 88 1.28 -6.48 -0.09
CA VAL A 88 2.16 -6.07 -1.17
C VAL A 88 1.32 -6.00 -2.42
N PHE A 89 1.37 -4.88 -3.13
CA PHE A 89 0.63 -4.75 -4.37
C PHE A 89 1.33 -3.87 -5.40
N THR A 90 1.02 -4.10 -6.68
CA THR A 90 1.48 -3.27 -7.79
C THR A 90 0.44 -2.22 -8.18
N ALA A 91 0.86 -1.07 -8.70
CA ALA A 91 -0.03 0.06 -9.00
C ALA A 91 -0.92 -0.11 -10.27
N GLY A 92 -1.03 -1.35 -10.77
CA GLY A 92 -1.90 -1.78 -11.86
C GLY A 92 -1.45 -1.36 -13.26
N LYS A 93 -0.89 -2.32 -14.03
CA LYS A 93 -0.96 -2.41 -15.52
C LYS A 93 -0.05 -3.54 -16.06
N PRO A 94 -0.53 -4.39 -17.00
CA PRO A 94 -1.94 -4.68 -17.28
C PRO A 94 -2.62 -5.44 -16.12
N GLU A 95 -1.81 -6.15 -15.33
CA GLU A 95 -2.24 -6.97 -14.21
C GLU A 95 -1.84 -6.34 -12.88
N MET A 96 -2.73 -6.43 -11.89
CA MET A 96 -2.46 -6.01 -10.52
C MET A 96 -2.26 -7.26 -9.66
N GLN A 97 -1.07 -7.37 -9.08
CA GLN A 97 -0.74 -8.43 -8.14
C GLN A 97 -1.00 -7.90 -6.73
N VAL A 98 -1.68 -8.68 -5.90
CA VAL A 98 -2.00 -8.33 -4.52
C VAL A 98 -1.73 -9.55 -3.63
N ALA A 99 -0.74 -9.45 -2.76
CA ALA A 99 -0.64 -10.28 -1.58
C ALA A 99 -1.32 -9.53 -0.43
N LEU A 100 -2.25 -10.17 0.26
CA LEU A 100 -3.02 -9.56 1.35
C LEU A 100 -3.22 -10.57 2.48
N GLN A 101 -2.86 -10.16 3.69
CA GLN A 101 -3.10 -10.88 4.93
C GLN A 101 -3.59 -9.91 6.01
N GLY A 102 -4.23 -10.44 7.05
CA GLY A 102 -4.79 -9.66 8.13
C GLY A 102 -5.76 -10.49 8.96
N GLN A 103 -6.79 -9.83 9.47
CA GLN A 103 -7.91 -10.48 10.18
C GLN A 103 -8.65 -11.48 9.27
N PRO A 104 -9.47 -12.40 9.82
CA PRO A 104 -10.19 -13.40 9.03
C PRO A 104 -11.05 -12.82 7.90
N ILE A 105 -11.59 -11.62 8.10
CA ILE A 105 -12.30 -10.86 7.06
C ILE A 105 -11.57 -9.54 6.86
N VAL A 106 -11.13 -9.26 5.63
CA VAL A 106 -10.48 -8.00 5.25
C VAL A 106 -11.27 -7.34 4.13
N ARG A 107 -11.52 -6.04 4.30
CA ARG A 107 -12.01 -5.13 3.26
C ARG A 107 -11.00 -4.02 3.11
N ALA A 108 -10.31 -3.98 1.98
CA ALA A 108 -9.35 -2.95 1.67
C ALA A 108 -9.63 -2.31 0.31
N ARG A 109 -9.21 -1.06 0.14
CA ARG A 109 -9.13 -0.37 -1.15
C ARG A 109 -7.68 -0.09 -1.45
N LEU A 110 -7.26 -0.44 -2.65
CA LEU A 110 -5.90 -0.28 -3.12
C LEU A 110 -5.90 0.66 -4.32
N ARG A 111 -4.98 1.63 -4.35
CA ARG A 111 -4.85 2.53 -5.48
C ARG A 111 -4.38 1.80 -6.73
N ALA A 112 -5.02 2.14 -7.84
CA ALA A 112 -4.63 1.70 -9.17
C ALA A 112 -4.71 2.92 -10.11
N THR A 113 -3.57 3.29 -10.69
CA THR A 113 -3.45 4.48 -11.56
C THR A 113 -4.43 4.45 -12.73
N VAL A 114 -4.79 3.24 -13.15
CA VAL A 114 -5.84 2.93 -14.12
C VAL A 114 -6.66 1.72 -13.68
N LYS A 115 -7.77 1.46 -14.39
CA LYS A 115 -8.48 0.18 -14.28
C LYS A 115 -7.57 -0.97 -14.74
N PRO A 116 -7.19 -1.93 -13.87
CA PRO A 116 -6.47 -3.12 -14.30
C PRO A 116 -7.37 -4.03 -15.14
N THR A 117 -6.81 -4.84 -16.03
CA THR A 117 -7.60 -5.85 -16.76
C THR A 117 -7.82 -7.11 -15.93
N LYS A 118 -6.90 -7.37 -14.99
CA LYS A 118 -6.90 -8.55 -14.12
C LYS A 118 -6.32 -8.20 -12.76
N ILE A 119 -6.90 -8.77 -11.70
CA ILE A 119 -6.38 -8.69 -10.33
C ILE A 119 -6.14 -10.11 -9.84
N MET A 120 -4.93 -10.37 -9.34
CA MET A 120 -4.56 -11.60 -8.67
C MET A 120 -4.43 -11.33 -7.18
N LEU A 121 -5.41 -11.78 -6.40
CA LEU A 121 -5.43 -11.67 -4.95
C LEU A 121 -4.98 -13.00 -4.34
N ASN A 122 -3.83 -13.02 -3.68
CA ASN A 122 -3.22 -14.22 -3.09
C ASN A 122 -3.15 -15.39 -4.09
N GLY A 123 -2.76 -15.10 -5.33
CA GLY A 123 -2.65 -16.09 -6.41
C GLY A 123 -3.98 -16.51 -7.05
N LYS A 124 -5.13 -15.97 -6.62
CA LYS A 124 -6.44 -16.23 -7.23
C LYS A 124 -6.92 -15.03 -8.02
N SER A 125 -7.45 -15.28 -9.22
CA SER A 125 -8.08 -14.22 -10.02
C SER A 125 -9.38 -13.78 -9.37
N VAL A 126 -9.61 -12.47 -9.26
CA VAL A 126 -10.84 -11.89 -8.71
C VAL A 126 -11.48 -10.92 -9.69
N ASN A 127 -12.78 -10.65 -9.49
CA ASN A 127 -13.52 -9.70 -10.32
C ASN A 127 -12.94 -8.29 -10.18
N VAL A 128 -12.73 -7.62 -11.31
CA VAL A 128 -12.22 -6.25 -11.33
C VAL A 128 -13.37 -5.28 -11.12
N ILE A 129 -13.42 -4.70 -9.92
CA ILE A 129 -14.22 -3.52 -9.61
C ILE A 129 -13.26 -2.34 -9.53
N TYR A 130 -13.58 -1.23 -10.21
CA TYR A 130 -12.72 -0.05 -10.23
C TYR A 130 -13.55 1.21 -9.95
N ASP A 131 -13.17 1.91 -8.88
CA ASP A 131 -13.66 3.23 -8.57
C ASP A 131 -12.84 4.26 -9.36
N LYS A 132 -13.45 4.83 -10.41
CA LYS A 132 -12.82 5.83 -11.27
C LYS A 132 -12.57 7.16 -10.55
N THR A 133 -13.41 7.50 -9.58
CA THR A 133 -13.35 8.78 -8.85
C THR A 133 -12.13 8.77 -7.93
N ASN A 134 -11.99 7.71 -7.13
CA ASN A 134 -10.89 7.58 -6.17
C ASN A 134 -9.64 6.91 -6.76
N ARG A 135 -9.74 6.34 -7.96
CA ARG A 135 -8.72 5.51 -8.61
C ARG A 135 -8.28 4.34 -7.73
N THR A 136 -9.26 3.63 -7.18
CA THR A 136 -9.02 2.49 -6.29
C THR A 136 -9.75 1.23 -6.74
N VAL A 137 -9.19 0.07 -6.41
CA VAL A 137 -9.87 -1.22 -6.51
C VAL A 137 -10.19 -1.73 -5.11
N PRO A 138 -11.45 -2.10 -4.82
CA PRO A 138 -11.75 -2.81 -3.59
C PRO A 138 -11.29 -4.26 -3.70
N VAL A 139 -10.68 -4.77 -2.63
CA VAL A 139 -10.32 -6.18 -2.46
C VAL A 139 -10.96 -6.72 -1.19
N PHE A 140 -11.43 -7.95 -1.27
CA PHE A 140 -12.07 -8.65 -0.17
C PHE A 140 -11.39 -9.99 0.06
N LEU A 141 -11.04 -10.27 1.31
CA LEU A 141 -10.46 -11.53 1.74
C LEU A 141 -11.32 -12.10 2.85
N ASP A 142 -11.68 -13.38 2.73
CA ASP A 142 -12.36 -14.17 3.75
C ASP A 142 -11.56 -15.47 3.94
N ASN A 143 -10.90 -15.58 5.09
CA ASN A 143 -10.05 -16.70 5.51
C ASN A 143 -10.68 -17.47 6.68
N ARG A 144 -11.99 -17.34 6.90
CA ARG A 144 -12.72 -18.15 7.88
C ARG A 144 -12.85 -19.60 7.43
#